data_AF-A0A0Q2RLF0-F1
#
_entry.id   AF-A0A0Q2RLF0-F1
#
_cell.length_a   1.000
_cell.length_b   1.000
_cell.length_c   1.000
_cell.angle_alpha   90.00
_cell.angle_beta   90.00
_cell.angle_gamma   90.00
#
_symmetry.space_group_name_H-M   'P 1'
#
loop_
_entity.id
_entity.type
_entity.pdbx_description
1 polymer ?
#
loop_
_entity_poly.entity_id
_entity_poly.type
_entity_poly.pdbx_seq_one_letter_code
_entity_poly.pdbx_strand_id
1 'polypeptide(L)' 'MSKALLVITAVVVEGRSQSEVAREYGVSQGWISKLVARYRLEGEATFQPCSRRPRTSPTRYSSAS' A
#
# COMPACT_ATOMS: atom_id res chain seq x y z
N MET A 1 -8.36 13.49 -2.35
CA MET A 1 -7.18 12.58 -2.36
C MET A 1 -7.63 11.18 -1.98
N SER A 2 -7.19 10.14 -2.70
CA SER A 2 -7.54 8.74 -2.35
C SER A 2 -6.65 8.24 -1.20
N LYS A 3 -7.16 7.30 -0.38
CA LYS A 3 -6.40 6.72 0.73
C LYS A 3 -5.07 6.09 0.29
N ALA A 4 -5.04 5.53 -0.92
CA ALA A 4 -3.81 4.98 -1.50
C ALA A 4 -2.75 6.04 -1.80
N LEU A 5 -3.16 7.24 -2.23
CA LEU A 5 -2.23 8.36 -2.40
C LEU A 5 -1.63 8.79 -1.06
N LEU A 6 -2.45 8.94 -0.03
CA LEU A 6 -1.96 9.35 1.29
C LEU A 6 -0.94 8.35 1.83
N VAL A 7 -1.25 7.05 1.72
CA VAL A 7 -0.34 5.98 2.16
C VAL A 7 0.95 5.94 1.35
N ILE A 8 0.90 6.04 0.01
CA ILE A 8 2.12 5.98 -0.80
C ILE A 8 3.00 7.22 -0.56
N THR A 9 2.41 8.41 -0.41
CA THR A 9 3.15 9.64 -0.09
C THR A 9 3.82 9.52 1.27
N ALA A 10 3.12 9.07 2.31
CA ALA A 10 3.70 8.89 3.64
C ALA A 10 4.89 7.92 3.67
N VAL A 11 4.88 6.89 2.82
CA VAL A 11 5.97 5.90 2.78
C VAL A 11 7.10 6.32 1.85
N VAL A 12 6.80 6.83 0.67
CA VAL A 12 7.79 7.10 -0.39
C VAL A 12 8.38 8.50 -0.27
N VAL A 13 7.54 9.50 0.01
CA VAL A 13 7.96 10.91 0.09
C VAL A 13 8.42 11.25 1.50
N GLU A 14 7.64 10.88 2.52
CA GLU A 14 7.98 11.17 3.92
C GLU A 14 8.91 10.12 4.54
N GLY A 15 9.12 8.98 3.87
CA GLY A 15 10.04 7.93 4.34
C GLY A 15 9.59 7.18 5.59
N ARG A 16 8.31 7.29 5.99
CA ARG A 16 7.79 6.66 7.21
C ARG A 16 7.72 5.14 7.07
N SER A 17 7.81 4.45 8.19
CA SER A 17 7.81 2.99 8.18
C SER A 17 6.43 2.45 7.75
N GLN A 18 6.40 1.38 6.95
CA GLN A 18 5.15 0.79 6.49
C GLN A 18 4.25 0.32 7.65
N SER A 19 4.86 -0.15 8.75
CA SER A 19 4.18 -0.61 9.95
C SER A 19 3.47 0.54 10.70
N GLU A 20 4.09 1.70 10.76
CA GLU A 20 3.51 2.91 11.36
C GLU A 20 2.36 3.44 10.50
N VAL A 21 2.58 3.58 9.19
CA VAL A 21 1.55 4.03 8.24
C VAL A 21 0.37 3.04 8.19
N ALA A 22 0.62 1.73 8.31
CA ALA A 22 -0.41 0.71 8.41
C ALA A 22 -1.36 0.95 9.60
N ARG A 23 -0.79 1.28 10.77
CA ARG A 23 -1.56 1.55 11.99
C ARG A 23 -2.31 2.87 11.90
N GLU A 24 -1.64 3.92 11.44
CA GLU A 24 -2.22 5.26 11.31
C GLU A 24 -3.40 5.29 10.35
N TYR A 25 -3.27 4.62 9.21
CA TYR A 25 -4.32 4.60 8.20
C TYR A 25 -5.24 3.38 8.30
N GLY A 26 -5.04 2.47 9.26
CA GLY A 26 -5.86 1.27 9.44
C GLY A 26 -5.86 0.36 8.19
N VAL A 27 -4.69 0.12 7.61
CA VAL A 27 -4.49 -0.78 6.45
C VAL A 27 -3.47 -1.86 6.79
N SER A 28 -3.42 -2.95 6.03
CA SER A 28 -2.42 -3.99 6.27
C SER A 28 -1.06 -3.61 5.69
N GLN A 29 0.02 -3.90 6.41
CA GLN A 29 1.38 -3.65 5.95
C GLN A 29 1.71 -4.39 4.64
N GLY A 30 1.15 -5.60 4.45
CA GLY A 30 1.28 -6.34 3.19
C GLY A 30 0.60 -5.66 1.99
N TRP A 31 -0.47 -4.90 2.22
CA TRP A 31 -1.09 -4.08 1.16
C TRP A 31 -0.21 -2.88 0.81
N ILE A 32 0.38 -2.21 1.81
CA ILE A 32 1.33 -1.12 1.60
C ILE A 32 2.54 -1.59 0.81
N SER A 33 3.13 -2.74 1.18
CA SER A 33 4.27 -3.32 0.47
C SER A 33 3.99 -3.54 -1.02
N LYS A 34 2.80 -4.06 -1.36
CA LYS A 34 2.36 -4.22 -2.76
C LYS A 34 2.17 -2.89 -3.47
N LEU A 35 1.63 -1.89 -2.77
CA LEU A 35 1.43 -0.55 -3.30
C LEU A 35 2.78 0.10 -3.66
N VAL A 36 3.75 0.02 -2.75
CA VAL A 36 5.11 0.54 -2.93
C VAL A 36 5.85 -0.20 -4.03
N ALA A 37 5.76 -1.53 -4.07
CA ALA A 37 6.37 -2.33 -5.14
C ALA A 37 5.83 -1.93 -6.51
N ARG A 38 4.50 -1.76 -6.63
CA ARG A 38 3.89 -1.30 -7.88
C ARG A 38 4.31 0.12 -8.25
N TYR A 39 4.36 1.03 -7.28
CA TYR A 39 4.84 2.40 -7.50
C TYR A 39 6.28 2.43 -8.01
N ARG A 40 7.17 1.58 -7.46
CA ARG A 40 8.57 1.46 -7.93
C ARG A 40 8.69 0.82 -9.31
N LEU A 41 7.81 -0.12 -9.66
CA LEU A 41 7.81 -0.79 -10.96
C LEU A 41 7.25 0.09 -12.08
N GLU A 42 6.17 0.83 -11.80
CA GLU A 42 5.48 1.65 -12.80
C GLU A 42 6.07 3.08 -12.90
N GLY A 43 6.76 3.55 -11.86
CA GLY A 43 7.30 4.91 -11.78
C GLY A 43 6.24 5.97 -11.44
N GLU A 44 6.70 7.10 -10.89
CA GLU A 44 5.85 8.18 -10.38
C GLU A 44 4.90 8.77 -11.44
N ALA A 45 5.36 8.87 -12.69
CA ALA A 45 4.60 9.45 -13.80
C ALA A 45 3.44 8.56 -14.30
N THR A 46 3.51 7.25 -14.05
CA THR A 46 2.53 6.27 -14.56
C THR A 46 1.61 5.75 -13.46
N PHE A 47 1.93 6.01 -12.19
CA PHE A 47 1.15 5.56 -11.06
C PHE A 47 -0.19 6.30 -11.00
N GLN A 48 -1.24 5.68 -11.53
CA GLN A 48 -2.62 6.08 -11.25
C GLN A 48 -3.11 5.35 -9.99
N PRO A 49 -3.43 6.10 -8.90
CA PRO A 49 -3.97 5.52 -7.67
C PRO A 49 -5.40 4.99 -7.84
N CYS A 50 -6.01 5.27 -9.00
CA CYS A 50 -7.35 4.83 -9.31
C CYS A 50 -7.35 3.46 -9.97
N SER A 51 -8.05 2.54 -9.31
CA SER A 51 -8.78 1.45 -9.92
C SER A 51 -7.98 0.48 -10.80
N ARG A 52 -7.39 -0.52 -10.14
CA ARG A 52 -7.52 -1.91 -10.63
C ARG A 52 -7.78 -2.79 -9.42
N ARG A 53 -9.05 -3.16 -9.26
CA ARG A 53 -9.52 -4.17 -8.31
C ARG A 53 -8.55 -5.36 -8.40
N PRO A 54 -7.88 -5.78 -7.32
CA PRO A 54 -7.03 -6.95 -7.39
C PRO A 54 -7.94 -8.15 -7.73
N ARG A 55 -7.71 -8.83 -8.85
CA ARG A 55 -8.29 -10.16 -9.12
C ARG A 55 -7.69 -11.26 -8.23
N THR A 56 -6.89 -10.87 -7.23
CA THR A 56 -6.19 -11.78 -6.35
C THR A 56 -6.29 -11.23 -4.93
N SER A 57 -7.32 -11.69 -4.22
CA SER A 57 -7.43 -11.65 -2.78
C SER A 57 -6.23 -12.40 -2.19
N PRO A 58 -5.27 -11.74 -1.53
CA PRO A 58 -4.13 -12.44 -0.98
C PRO A 58 -4.52 -12.96 0.40
N THR A 59 -4.67 -14.29 0.45
CA THR A 59 -4.34 -15.18 1.56
C THR A 59 -4.84 -14.80 2.96
N ARG A 60 -5.77 -15.63 3.44
CA ARG A 60 -6.17 -15.79 4.84
C ARG A 60 -4.94 -15.74 5.76
N TYR A 61 -4.89 -14.76 6.67
CA TYR A 61 -4.13 -14.92 7.90
C TYR A 61 -4.93 -15.91 8.77
N SER A 62 -4.47 -17.15 8.83
CA SER A 62 -4.86 -18.06 9.91
C SER A 62 -4.06 -17.63 11.13
N SER A 63 -4.75 -17.09 12.14
CA SER A 63 -4.19 -17.00 13.48
C SER A 63 -4.20 -18.40 14.07
N ALA A 64 -3.04 -19.02 14.19
CA ALA A 64 -2.87 -20.22 15.00
C ALA A 64 -2.44 -19.75 16.40
N SER A 65 -3.27 -20.08 17.39
CA SER A 65 -2.99 -20.00 18.82
C SER A 65 -1.98 -21.06 19.26
#